data_AF-A0AAX3P6Q3-F1
#
_entry.id   AF-A0AAX3P6Q3-F1
#
_cell.length_a   1.000
_cell.length_b   1.000
_cell.length_c   1.000
_cell.angle_alpha   90.00
_cell.angle_beta   90.00
_cell.angle_gamma   90.00
#
_symmetry.space_group_name_H-M   'P 1'
#
loop_
_entity.id
_entity.type
_entity.pdbx_description
1 polymer ?
#
loop_
_entity_poly.entity_id
_entity_poly.type
_entity_poly.pdbx_seq_one_letter_code
_entity_poly.pdbx_strand_id
1 'polypeptide(L)'
;MNKFWGLALLPLSVHFAAGADELVAPALKNSIAAGKASQQRVEKAADAAVAARLELQNAQLQLRDLEAYNRYMQSLVADQQNELGKLSQQLEAVQETRQGLIPLMLQMQADLELLVQNDMPLRKEDRLARVEQLKATLARADVSEAEKFRQLLQAYQIEAEYGSRLDSYSAELELDGASRRVDVLAVGRVSLLAMTADRSQAWRWSAQSKQWQALDSQWLSPIAEALEMAADKKVPQLLNVPLSVSRGQEAQS
;
A
#
# COMPACT_ATOMS: atom_id res chain seq x y z
N MET A 1 -118.47 75.31 89.19
CA MET A 1 -118.81 74.37 88.08
C MET A 1 -117.72 74.46 87.03
N ASN A 2 -117.22 73.39 86.41
CA ASN A 2 -116.67 72.15 86.97
C ASN A 2 -115.67 71.55 85.95
N LYS A 3 -114.72 70.71 86.40
CA LYS A 3 -113.66 70.08 85.58
C LYS A 3 -114.11 68.75 84.94
N PHE A 4 -113.57 68.40 83.76
CA PHE A 4 -113.31 67.03 83.21
C PHE A 4 -112.19 67.19 82.13
N TRP A 5 -111.06 66.46 82.12
CA TRP A 5 -110.79 65.08 81.63
C TRP A 5 -111.30 64.81 80.20
N GLY A 6 -110.56 64.29 79.20
CA GLY A 6 -109.13 63.92 79.03
C GLY A 6 -108.95 62.72 78.07
N LEU A 7 -107.92 62.65 77.21
CA LEU A 7 -107.35 61.40 76.58
C LEU A 7 -106.17 61.68 75.64
N ALA A 8 -105.36 60.66 75.34
CA ALA A 8 -104.06 60.74 74.64
C ALA A 8 -103.98 59.89 73.36
N LEU A 9 -103.03 60.19 72.46
CA LEU A 9 -102.62 59.33 71.34
C LEU A 9 -101.17 59.63 70.89
N LEU A 10 -100.30 58.63 70.99
CA LEU A 10 -99.02 58.48 70.28
C LEU A 10 -99.28 57.60 69.04
N PRO A 11 -98.64 57.81 67.87
CA PRO A 11 -97.27 57.31 67.64
C PRO A 11 -96.49 58.19 66.61
N LEU A 12 -95.33 57.87 66.02
CA LEU A 12 -94.28 56.86 66.22
C LEU A 12 -92.92 57.49 65.81
N SER A 13 -91.77 56.96 66.26
CA SER A 13 -90.44 57.28 65.70
C SER A 13 -89.77 56.04 65.12
N VAL A 14 -89.69 55.95 63.78
CA VAL A 14 -89.01 54.84 63.09
C VAL A 14 -87.50 55.07 63.08
N HIS A 15 -86.78 54.30 63.89
CA HIS A 15 -85.32 54.19 63.77
C HIS A 15 -84.99 53.17 62.68
N PHE A 16 -84.35 53.62 61.59
CA PHE A 16 -83.73 52.73 60.61
C PHE A 16 -82.24 52.58 60.94
N ALA A 17 -81.88 51.46 61.56
CA ALA A 17 -80.49 51.06 61.81
C ALA A 17 -80.30 49.63 61.28
N ALA A 18 -80.15 49.49 59.97
CA ALA A 18 -79.73 48.25 59.33
C ALA A 18 -78.20 48.26 59.19
N GLY A 19 -77.53 47.17 59.61
CA GLY A 19 -76.07 47.10 59.65
C GLY A 19 -75.45 47.03 58.25
N ALA A 20 -74.55 47.96 57.93
CA ALA A 20 -73.82 47.98 56.65
C ALA A 20 -72.75 46.86 56.52
N ASP A 21 -72.42 46.18 57.62
CA ASP A 21 -71.30 45.22 57.69
C ASP A 21 -71.63 43.87 57.01
N GLU A 22 -72.92 43.48 56.99
CA GLU A 22 -73.36 42.13 56.60
C GLU A 22 -73.43 41.92 55.07
N LEU A 23 -73.60 43.00 54.30
CA LEU A 23 -73.69 42.96 52.83
C LEU A 23 -72.32 43.12 52.12
N VAL A 24 -71.37 43.80 52.74
CA VAL A 24 -70.04 44.06 52.14
C VAL A 24 -69.14 42.81 52.23
N ALA A 25 -69.21 42.08 53.35
CA ALA A 25 -68.40 40.89 53.59
C ALA A 25 -68.51 39.78 52.51
N PRO A 26 -69.69 39.35 52.02
CA PRO A 26 -69.79 38.31 50.99
C PRO A 26 -69.32 38.79 49.60
N ALA A 27 -69.60 40.03 49.21
CA ALA A 27 -69.15 40.59 47.93
C ALA A 27 -67.61 40.72 47.89
N LEU A 28 -67.01 41.18 48.99
CA LEU A 28 -65.56 41.26 49.15
C LEU A 28 -64.91 39.88 49.12
N LYS A 29 -65.49 38.86 49.77
CA LYS A 29 -65.04 37.46 49.69
C LYS A 29 -65.04 36.92 48.25
N ASN A 30 -66.10 37.17 47.48
CA ASN A 30 -66.19 36.73 46.09
C ASN A 30 -65.16 37.45 45.18
N SER A 31 -64.94 38.75 45.40
CA SER A 31 -63.88 39.51 44.74
C SER A 31 -62.49 38.93 45.02
N ILE A 32 -62.17 38.66 46.29
CA ILE A 32 -60.90 38.03 46.71
C ILE A 32 -60.74 36.63 46.10
N ALA A 33 -61.82 35.83 46.06
CA ALA A 33 -61.80 34.49 45.45
C ALA A 33 -61.58 34.55 43.92
N ALA A 34 -62.21 35.49 43.22
CA ALA A 34 -62.03 35.71 41.80
C ALA A 34 -60.63 36.25 41.47
N GLY A 35 -60.10 37.18 42.27
CA GLY A 35 -58.73 37.66 42.18
C GLY A 35 -57.72 36.53 42.38
N LYS A 36 -57.89 35.71 43.42
CA LYS A 36 -57.06 34.51 43.66
C LYS A 36 -57.10 33.53 42.48
N ALA A 37 -58.28 33.27 41.92
CA ALA A 37 -58.43 32.39 40.75
C ALA A 37 -57.79 33.00 39.47
N SER A 38 -57.80 34.33 39.33
CA SER A 38 -57.10 35.03 38.26
C SER A 38 -55.58 34.91 38.42
N GLN A 39 -55.06 35.17 39.63
CA GLN A 39 -53.63 35.06 39.94
C GLN A 39 -53.11 33.64 39.70
N GLN A 40 -53.85 32.60 40.11
CA GLN A 40 -53.50 31.21 39.81
C GLN A 40 -53.47 30.86 38.31
N ARG A 41 -54.25 31.56 37.47
CA ARG A 41 -54.16 31.41 36.00
C ARG A 41 -52.93 32.14 35.45
N VAL A 42 -52.62 33.32 35.96
CA VAL A 42 -51.43 34.10 35.58
C VAL A 42 -50.15 33.35 35.97
N GLU A 43 -50.07 32.81 37.18
CA GLU A 43 -48.98 31.96 37.66
C GLU A 43 -48.78 30.75 36.72
N LYS A 44 -49.83 29.96 36.47
CA LYS A 44 -49.76 28.82 35.52
C LYS A 44 -49.34 29.21 34.10
N ALA A 45 -49.80 30.36 33.61
CA ALA A 45 -49.42 30.86 32.29
C ALA A 45 -47.95 31.33 32.26
N ALA A 46 -47.46 31.94 33.34
CA ALA A 46 -46.07 32.33 33.50
C ALA A 46 -45.15 31.10 33.58
N ASP A 47 -45.52 30.09 34.39
CA ASP A 47 -44.78 28.83 34.50
C ASP A 47 -44.70 28.12 33.14
N ALA A 48 -45.81 28.04 32.40
CA ALA A 48 -45.86 27.47 31.06
C ALA A 48 -44.99 28.26 30.06
N ALA A 49 -44.98 29.60 30.14
CA ALA A 49 -44.14 30.44 29.30
C ALA A 49 -42.64 30.27 29.61
N VAL A 50 -42.27 30.08 30.89
CA VAL A 50 -40.90 29.76 31.32
C VAL A 50 -40.48 28.38 30.81
N ALA A 51 -41.35 27.38 30.93
CA ALA A 51 -41.11 26.02 30.42
C ALA A 51 -40.90 26.02 28.89
N ALA A 52 -41.80 26.63 28.13
CA ALA A 52 -41.69 26.74 26.67
C ALA A 52 -40.43 27.50 26.23
N ARG A 53 -39.98 28.50 27.01
CA ARG A 53 -38.73 29.23 26.75
C ARG A 53 -37.50 28.37 26.99
N LEU A 54 -37.50 27.51 28.00
CA LEU A 54 -36.44 26.53 28.26
C LEU A 54 -36.39 25.46 27.17
N GLU A 55 -37.53 24.94 26.74
CA GLU A 55 -37.62 24.01 25.60
C GLU A 55 -37.07 24.62 24.31
N LEU A 56 -37.44 25.87 24.00
CA LEU A 56 -36.93 26.59 22.84
C LEU A 56 -35.42 26.83 22.90
N GLN A 57 -34.86 27.16 24.08
CA GLN A 57 -33.41 27.28 24.26
C GLN A 57 -32.68 25.94 24.06
N ASN A 58 -33.22 24.84 24.61
CA ASN A 58 -32.66 23.51 24.41
C ASN A 58 -32.71 23.06 22.94
N ALA A 59 -33.82 23.31 22.25
CA ALA A 59 -33.97 23.03 20.83
C ALA A 59 -33.01 23.86 19.96
N GLN A 60 -32.77 25.13 20.31
CA GLN A 60 -31.78 25.97 19.63
C GLN A 60 -30.34 25.46 19.81
N LEU A 61 -29.98 24.97 21.00
CA LEU A 61 -28.67 24.34 21.23
C LEU A 61 -28.51 23.06 20.40
N GLN A 62 -29.52 22.17 20.43
CA GLN A 62 -29.54 20.95 19.62
C GLN A 62 -29.42 21.25 18.12
N LEU A 63 -30.15 22.24 17.61
CA LEU A 63 -30.07 22.67 16.21
C LEU A 63 -28.65 23.15 15.85
N ARG A 64 -28.05 24.00 16.69
CA ARG A 64 -26.70 24.52 16.45
C ARG A 64 -25.65 23.42 16.42
N ASP A 65 -25.78 22.42 17.29
CA ASP A 65 -24.85 21.29 17.35
C ASP A 65 -25.06 20.32 16.16
N LEU A 66 -26.31 20.13 15.72
CA LEU A 66 -26.65 19.43 14.46
C LEU A 66 -26.10 20.15 13.22
N GLU A 67 -26.18 21.48 13.14
CA GLU A 67 -25.61 22.29 12.05
C GLU A 67 -24.08 22.26 12.05
N ALA A 68 -23.44 22.22 13.22
CA ALA A 68 -21.98 22.04 13.33
C ALA A 68 -21.57 20.64 12.84
N TYR A 69 -22.28 19.60 13.28
CA TYR A 69 -22.04 18.23 12.84
C TYR A 69 -22.28 18.05 11.33
N ASN A 70 -23.36 18.63 10.78
CA ASN A 70 -23.65 18.55 9.35
C ASN A 70 -22.53 19.20 8.51
N ARG A 71 -22.05 20.38 8.91
CA ARG A 71 -20.90 21.04 8.24
C ARG A 71 -19.62 20.20 8.30
N TYR A 72 -19.34 19.56 9.44
CA TYR A 72 -18.20 18.63 9.56
C TYR A 72 -18.34 17.42 8.63
N MET A 73 -19.54 16.83 8.53
CA MET A 73 -19.81 15.72 7.62
C MET A 73 -19.71 16.16 6.15
N GLN A 74 -20.13 17.38 5.80
CA GLN A 74 -19.95 17.95 4.47
C GLN A 74 -18.46 18.13 4.11
N SER A 75 -17.63 18.65 5.02
CA SER A 75 -16.18 18.75 4.78
C SER A 75 -15.54 17.37 4.62
N LEU A 76 -15.91 16.40 5.46
CA LEU A 76 -15.40 15.03 5.36
C LEU A 76 -15.76 14.36 4.02
N VAL A 77 -16.98 14.58 3.51
CA VAL A 77 -17.39 14.09 2.19
C VAL A 77 -16.61 14.78 1.07
N ALA A 78 -16.37 16.09 1.16
CA ALA A 78 -15.56 16.80 0.17
C ALA A 78 -14.11 16.30 0.13
N ASP A 79 -13.50 16.07 1.30
CA ASP A 79 -12.15 15.50 1.40
C ASP A 79 -12.08 14.08 0.84
N GLN A 80 -13.08 13.23 1.12
CA GLN A 80 -13.17 11.88 0.54
C GLN A 80 -13.35 11.90 -0.98
N GLN A 81 -14.14 12.83 -1.53
CA GLN A 81 -14.29 13.00 -2.98
C GLN A 81 -12.98 13.44 -3.64
N ASN A 82 -12.24 14.37 -3.02
CA ASN A 82 -10.92 14.77 -3.49
C ASN A 82 -9.92 13.60 -3.47
N GLU A 83 -9.95 12.77 -2.43
CA GLU A 83 -9.05 11.61 -2.31
C GLU A 83 -9.39 10.52 -3.34
N LEU A 84 -10.67 10.24 -3.59
CA LEU A 84 -11.11 9.36 -4.68
C LEU A 84 -10.64 9.86 -6.05
N GLY A 85 -10.65 11.18 -6.29
CA GLY A 85 -10.10 11.79 -7.50
C GLY A 85 -8.60 11.50 -7.68
N LYS A 86 -7.80 11.71 -6.63
CA LYS A 86 -6.35 11.42 -6.65
C LYS A 86 -6.07 9.92 -6.86
N LEU A 87 -6.78 9.05 -6.16
CA LEU A 87 -6.65 7.60 -6.28
C LEU A 87 -6.98 7.12 -7.70
N SER A 88 -8.00 7.71 -8.33
CA SER A 88 -8.36 7.40 -9.73
C SER A 88 -7.23 7.77 -10.70
N GLN A 89 -6.66 8.98 -10.57
CA GLN A 89 -5.51 9.42 -11.38
C GLN A 89 -4.26 8.54 -11.16
N GLN A 90 -4.00 8.12 -9.93
CA GLN A 90 -2.91 7.19 -9.63
C GLN A 90 -3.14 5.82 -10.29
N LEU A 91 -4.38 5.34 -10.33
CA LEU A 91 -4.75 4.05 -10.92
C LEU A 91 -4.61 4.08 -12.46
N GLU A 92 -5.00 5.18 -13.10
CA GLU A 92 -4.75 5.43 -14.54
C GLU A 92 -3.23 5.43 -14.86
N ALA A 93 -2.42 6.17 -14.09
CA ALA A 93 -0.97 6.20 -14.29
C ALA A 93 -0.28 4.84 -14.07
N VAL A 94 -0.77 4.04 -13.11
CA VAL A 94 -0.32 2.65 -12.93
C VAL A 94 -0.70 1.80 -14.14
N GLN A 95 -1.89 1.99 -14.71
CA GLN A 95 -2.36 1.24 -15.88
C GLN A 95 -1.54 1.57 -17.14
N GLU A 96 -1.18 2.84 -17.37
CA GLU A 96 -0.26 3.25 -18.44
C GLU A 96 1.14 2.62 -18.23
N THR A 97 1.68 2.69 -17.00
CA THR A 97 2.98 2.08 -16.66
C THR A 97 2.98 0.58 -16.95
N ARG A 98 1.91 -0.15 -16.57
CA ARG A 98 1.77 -1.60 -16.84
C ARG A 98 1.75 -1.93 -18.34
N GLN A 99 1.13 -1.10 -19.16
CA GLN A 99 1.11 -1.29 -20.62
C GLN A 99 2.52 -1.25 -21.22
N GLY A 100 3.42 -0.42 -20.69
CA GLY A 100 4.83 -0.36 -21.10
C GLY A 100 5.71 -1.48 -20.53
N LEU A 101 5.42 -1.95 -19.31
CA LEU A 101 6.24 -2.97 -18.64
C LEU A 101 6.20 -4.34 -19.32
N ILE A 102 5.04 -4.81 -19.76
CA ILE A 102 4.91 -6.16 -20.36
C ILE A 102 5.75 -6.30 -21.65
N PRO A 103 5.66 -5.38 -22.64
CA PRO A 103 6.54 -5.41 -23.82
C PRO A 103 8.03 -5.38 -23.47
N LEU A 104 8.43 -4.53 -22.51
CA LEU A 104 9.83 -4.44 -22.06
C LEU A 104 10.31 -5.77 -21.46
N MET A 105 9.49 -6.43 -20.64
CA MET A 105 9.86 -7.72 -20.04
C MET A 105 9.99 -8.85 -21.07
N LEU A 106 9.15 -8.86 -22.11
CA LEU A 106 9.27 -9.79 -23.23
C LEU A 106 10.53 -9.53 -24.06
N GLN A 107 10.85 -8.25 -24.34
CA GLN A 107 12.09 -7.88 -25.01
C GLN A 107 13.31 -8.29 -24.17
N MET A 108 13.34 -7.97 -22.88
CA MET A 108 14.44 -8.36 -21.99
C MET A 108 14.62 -9.89 -21.91
N GLN A 109 13.55 -10.68 -21.96
CA GLN A 109 13.65 -12.14 -22.04
C GLN A 109 14.27 -12.59 -23.36
N ALA A 110 13.87 -12.00 -24.48
CA ALA A 110 14.43 -12.32 -25.80
C ALA A 110 15.91 -11.91 -25.91
N ASP A 111 16.30 -10.76 -25.37
CA ASP A 111 17.69 -10.29 -25.29
C ASP A 111 18.55 -11.25 -24.43
N LEU A 112 17.99 -11.77 -23.33
CA LEU A 112 18.65 -12.77 -22.48
C LEU A 112 18.81 -14.11 -23.21
N GLU A 113 17.79 -14.55 -23.95
CA GLU A 113 17.83 -15.75 -24.80
C GLU A 113 18.92 -15.63 -25.88
N LEU A 114 18.96 -14.49 -26.58
CA LEU A 114 19.95 -14.19 -27.62
C LEU A 114 21.37 -14.12 -27.07
N LEU A 115 21.55 -13.58 -25.86
CA LEU A 115 22.82 -13.57 -25.13
C LEU A 115 23.29 -15.00 -24.86
N VAL A 116 22.48 -15.85 -24.23
CA VAL A 116 22.83 -17.25 -23.92
C VAL A 116 23.11 -18.07 -25.18
N GLN A 117 22.42 -17.79 -26.30
CA GLN A 117 22.65 -18.49 -27.57
C GLN A 117 24.00 -18.14 -28.22
N ASN A 118 24.40 -16.85 -28.21
CA ASN A 118 25.57 -16.33 -28.92
C ASN A 118 26.88 -16.32 -28.12
N ASP A 119 26.77 -16.33 -26.80
CA ASP A 119 27.88 -16.37 -25.85
C ASP A 119 28.68 -17.70 -25.91
N MET A 120 29.79 -17.76 -25.18
CA MET A 120 30.55 -18.99 -24.98
C MET A 120 29.67 -20.09 -24.32
N PRO A 121 29.97 -21.38 -24.52
CA PRO A 121 29.15 -22.49 -24.03
C PRO A 121 29.29 -22.74 -22.51
N LEU A 122 29.54 -21.70 -21.72
CA LEU A 122 29.54 -21.74 -20.26
C LEU A 122 28.16 -22.18 -19.75
N ARG A 123 28.07 -23.37 -19.14
CA ARG A 123 26.84 -23.95 -18.56
C ARG A 123 25.60 -23.78 -19.46
N LYS A 124 25.79 -23.98 -20.77
CA LYS A 124 24.79 -23.58 -21.78
C LYS A 124 23.41 -24.23 -21.56
N GLU A 125 23.40 -25.49 -21.13
CA GLU A 125 22.18 -26.24 -20.83
C GLU A 125 21.42 -25.66 -19.64
N ASP A 126 22.08 -25.45 -18.49
CA ASP A 126 21.51 -24.81 -17.29
C ASP A 126 20.90 -23.43 -17.60
N ARG A 127 21.59 -22.64 -18.43
CA ARG A 127 21.20 -21.28 -18.80
C ARG A 127 20.01 -21.27 -19.75
N LEU A 128 20.01 -22.12 -20.78
CA LEU A 128 18.86 -22.27 -21.68
C LEU A 128 17.63 -22.78 -20.92
N ALA A 129 17.79 -23.77 -20.02
CA ALA A 129 16.70 -24.27 -19.18
C ALA A 129 16.10 -23.15 -18.30
N ARG A 130 16.93 -22.26 -17.75
CA ARG A 130 16.48 -21.08 -17.00
C ARG A 130 15.69 -20.09 -17.86
N VAL A 131 16.13 -19.83 -19.09
CA VAL A 131 15.43 -18.93 -20.03
C VAL A 131 14.07 -19.51 -20.44
N GLU A 132 14.00 -20.81 -20.75
CA GLU A 132 12.73 -21.48 -21.07
C GLU A 132 11.77 -21.52 -19.87
N GLN A 133 12.28 -21.74 -18.64
CA GLN A 133 11.46 -21.62 -17.43
C GLN A 133 10.92 -20.19 -17.25
N LEU A 134 11.75 -19.17 -17.48
CA LEU A 134 11.35 -17.77 -17.38
C LEU A 134 10.26 -17.43 -18.41
N LYS A 135 10.42 -17.87 -19.66
CA LYS A 135 9.45 -17.73 -20.77
C LYS A 135 8.10 -18.37 -20.41
N ALA A 136 8.12 -19.56 -19.82
CA ALA A 136 6.92 -20.21 -19.28
C ALA A 136 6.27 -19.40 -18.14
N THR A 137 7.05 -18.83 -17.21
CA THR A 137 6.52 -17.94 -16.16
C THR A 137 5.92 -16.65 -16.74
N LEU A 138 6.55 -16.04 -17.75
CA LEU A 138 6.03 -14.81 -18.37
C LEU A 138 4.66 -15.04 -19.05
N ALA A 139 4.45 -16.22 -19.65
CA ALA A 139 3.19 -16.60 -20.29
C ALA A 139 2.04 -16.91 -19.29
N ARG A 140 2.34 -17.21 -18.02
CA ARG A 140 1.32 -17.57 -17.01
C ARG A 140 0.45 -16.39 -16.59
N ALA A 141 -0.87 -16.55 -16.61
CA ALA A 141 -1.82 -15.53 -16.17
C ALA A 141 -1.99 -15.45 -14.64
N ASP A 142 -1.65 -16.52 -13.92
CA ASP A 142 -1.79 -16.65 -12.46
C ASP A 142 -0.58 -16.11 -11.68
N VAL A 143 0.47 -15.65 -12.37
CA VAL A 143 1.65 -15.02 -11.76
C VAL A 143 1.57 -13.51 -11.92
N SER A 144 1.78 -12.76 -10.84
CA SER A 144 1.74 -11.29 -10.86
C SER A 144 2.89 -10.71 -11.69
N GLU A 145 2.65 -9.54 -12.28
CA GLU A 145 3.66 -8.78 -13.06
C GLU A 145 4.92 -8.51 -12.24
N ALA A 146 4.76 -8.17 -10.95
CA ALA A 146 5.87 -7.93 -10.03
C ALA A 146 6.73 -9.19 -9.80
N GLU A 147 6.12 -10.36 -9.67
CA GLU A 147 6.84 -11.63 -9.50
C GLU A 147 7.55 -12.06 -10.79
N LYS A 148 6.89 -11.88 -11.95
CA LYS A 148 7.51 -12.05 -13.27
C LYS A 148 8.74 -11.15 -13.44
N PHE A 149 8.64 -9.87 -13.06
CA PHE A 149 9.74 -8.91 -13.14
C PHE A 149 10.88 -9.27 -12.17
N ARG A 150 10.55 -9.71 -10.95
CA ARG A 150 11.53 -10.20 -9.97
C ARG A 150 12.32 -11.40 -10.50
N GLN A 151 11.65 -12.38 -11.13
CA GLN A 151 12.33 -13.55 -11.72
C GLN A 151 13.20 -13.17 -12.92
N LEU A 152 12.75 -12.24 -13.78
CA LEU A 152 13.53 -11.70 -14.88
C LEU A 152 14.82 -11.03 -14.38
N LEU A 153 14.72 -10.14 -13.39
CA LEU A 153 15.90 -9.49 -12.78
C LEU A 153 16.84 -10.50 -12.11
N GLN A 154 16.30 -11.53 -11.45
CA GLN A 154 17.10 -12.60 -10.85
C GLN A 154 17.87 -13.39 -11.91
N ALA A 155 17.29 -13.64 -13.09
CA ALA A 155 17.99 -14.28 -14.20
C ALA A 155 19.12 -13.39 -14.76
N TYR A 156 18.86 -12.09 -14.92
CA TYR A 156 19.90 -11.11 -15.30
C TYR A 156 21.03 -11.01 -14.27
N GLN A 157 20.73 -11.06 -12.97
CA GLN A 157 21.72 -11.03 -11.91
C GLN A 157 22.66 -12.25 -11.99
N ILE A 158 22.11 -13.46 -12.16
CA ILE A 158 22.89 -14.68 -12.35
C ILE A 158 23.76 -14.60 -13.61
N GLU A 159 23.23 -14.07 -14.72
CA GLU A 159 23.99 -13.87 -15.96
C GLU A 159 25.11 -12.83 -15.81
N ALA A 160 24.93 -11.81 -14.97
CA ALA A 160 25.97 -10.84 -14.62
C ALA A 160 27.04 -11.43 -13.68
N GLU A 161 26.66 -12.28 -12.72
CA GLU A 161 27.59 -12.99 -11.83
C GLU A 161 28.55 -13.91 -12.60
N TYR A 162 28.08 -14.58 -13.66
CA TYR A 162 28.97 -15.32 -14.59
C TYR A 162 30.02 -14.41 -15.27
N GLY A 163 29.86 -13.09 -15.26
CA GLY A 163 30.85 -12.14 -15.79
C GLY A 163 32.12 -12.02 -14.95
N SER A 164 32.01 -12.17 -13.63
CA SER A 164 33.10 -11.91 -12.66
C SER A 164 33.51 -13.11 -11.81
N ARG A 165 32.68 -14.16 -11.76
CA ARG A 165 32.90 -15.36 -10.95
C ARG A 165 33.99 -16.26 -11.54
N LEU A 166 34.84 -16.81 -10.68
CA LEU A 166 35.64 -18.01 -10.94
C LEU A 166 34.77 -19.23 -10.63
N ASP A 167 34.53 -20.10 -11.62
CA ASP A 167 33.65 -21.27 -11.48
C ASP A 167 34.26 -22.52 -12.13
N SER A 168 33.96 -23.70 -11.59
CA SER A 168 34.38 -24.97 -12.19
C SER A 168 33.28 -26.03 -12.16
N TYR A 169 33.29 -26.92 -13.14
CA TYR A 169 32.35 -28.05 -13.26
C TYR A 169 32.89 -29.13 -14.20
N SER A 170 32.60 -30.40 -13.92
CA SER A 170 32.86 -31.47 -14.88
C SER A 170 31.79 -31.47 -15.98
N ALA A 171 32.20 -31.72 -17.22
CA ALA A 171 31.31 -31.90 -18.38
C ALA A 171 31.84 -33.01 -19.30
N GLU A 172 30.95 -33.59 -20.11
CA GLU A 172 31.33 -34.36 -21.29
C GLU A 172 31.38 -33.40 -22.48
N LEU A 173 32.53 -33.29 -23.14
CA LEU A 173 32.72 -32.40 -24.30
C LEU A 173 33.29 -33.18 -25.49
N GLU A 174 32.77 -32.90 -26.69
CA GLU A 174 33.35 -33.35 -27.95
C GLU A 174 34.65 -32.59 -28.23
N LEU A 175 35.79 -33.26 -28.03
CA LEU A 175 37.14 -32.68 -28.11
C LEU A 175 37.99 -33.51 -29.07
N ASP A 176 38.55 -32.85 -30.08
CA ASP A 176 39.25 -33.43 -31.24
C ASP A 176 38.48 -34.60 -31.92
N GLY A 177 37.14 -34.56 -31.90
CA GLY A 177 36.27 -35.57 -32.54
C GLY A 177 35.94 -36.79 -31.68
N ALA A 178 36.13 -36.71 -30.36
CA ALA A 178 35.64 -37.71 -29.41
C ALA A 178 35.09 -37.05 -28.14
N SER A 179 33.98 -37.57 -27.60
CA SER A 179 33.47 -37.21 -26.27
C SER A 179 34.50 -37.55 -25.19
N ARG A 180 34.82 -36.57 -24.35
CA ARG A 180 35.71 -36.72 -23.20
C ARG A 180 35.13 -36.05 -21.97
N ARG A 181 35.26 -36.74 -20.84
CA ARG A 181 35.03 -36.14 -19.53
C ARG A 181 36.17 -35.22 -19.15
N VAL A 182 35.85 -33.95 -18.94
CA VAL A 182 36.80 -32.89 -18.61
C VAL A 182 36.28 -32.03 -17.47
N ASP A 183 37.19 -31.45 -16.69
CA ASP A 183 36.87 -30.37 -15.77
C ASP A 183 36.99 -29.04 -16.52
N VAL A 184 35.87 -28.32 -16.59
CA VAL A 184 35.75 -27.01 -17.22
C VAL A 184 35.99 -25.94 -16.16
N LEU A 185 36.82 -24.96 -16.51
CA LEU A 185 37.08 -23.75 -15.74
C LEU A 185 36.49 -22.55 -16.49
N ALA A 186 35.70 -21.75 -15.79
CA ALA A 186 35.24 -20.45 -16.25
C ALA A 186 35.89 -19.35 -15.40
N VAL A 187 36.66 -18.48 -16.06
CA VAL A 187 37.18 -17.25 -15.46
C VAL A 187 36.30 -16.12 -15.98
N GLY A 188 35.20 -15.86 -15.28
CA GLY A 188 34.15 -14.94 -15.71
C GLY A 188 33.67 -15.23 -17.13
N ARG A 189 33.53 -14.16 -17.92
CA ARG A 189 33.27 -14.21 -19.38
C ARG A 189 34.52 -13.92 -20.23
N VAL A 190 35.74 -14.08 -19.70
CA VAL A 190 36.99 -13.79 -20.44
C VAL A 190 37.77 -15.04 -20.86
N SER A 191 37.65 -16.14 -20.11
CA SER A 191 38.32 -17.40 -20.44
C SER A 191 37.45 -18.59 -20.04
N LEU A 192 37.29 -19.54 -20.96
CA LEU A 192 36.62 -20.82 -20.76
C LEU A 192 37.56 -21.93 -21.21
N LEU A 193 38.00 -22.75 -20.26
CA LEU A 193 39.06 -23.74 -20.42
C LEU A 193 38.53 -25.12 -20.03
N ALA A 194 39.08 -26.17 -20.61
CA ALA A 194 38.78 -27.55 -20.26
C ALA A 194 40.09 -28.31 -20.03
N MET A 195 40.14 -29.19 -19.05
CA MET A 195 41.29 -30.04 -18.75
C MET A 195 40.84 -31.47 -18.45
N THR A 196 41.61 -32.47 -18.91
CA THR A 196 41.37 -33.88 -18.52
C THR A 196 41.66 -34.11 -17.03
N ALA A 197 40.98 -35.09 -16.43
CA ALA A 197 41.13 -35.41 -15.01
C ALA A 197 42.57 -35.84 -14.61
N ASP A 198 43.33 -36.42 -15.54
CA ASP A 198 44.75 -36.77 -15.40
C ASP A 198 45.71 -35.57 -15.62
N ARG A 199 45.18 -34.40 -15.97
CA ARG A 199 45.89 -33.14 -16.27
C ARG A 199 46.86 -33.22 -17.46
N SER A 200 46.74 -34.23 -18.32
CA SER A 200 47.65 -34.42 -19.45
C SER A 200 47.31 -33.56 -20.68
N GLN A 201 46.05 -33.13 -20.81
CA GLN A 201 45.55 -32.37 -21.96
C GLN A 201 44.64 -31.23 -21.50
N ALA A 202 44.71 -30.10 -22.20
CA ALA A 202 43.83 -28.96 -21.99
C ALA A 202 43.43 -28.28 -23.32
N TRP A 203 42.29 -27.60 -23.29
CA TRP A 203 41.74 -26.82 -24.40
C TRP A 203 41.25 -25.47 -23.88
N ARG A 204 41.22 -24.47 -24.77
CA ARG A 204 40.45 -23.23 -24.58
C ARG A 204 39.30 -23.15 -25.56
N TRP A 205 38.22 -22.50 -25.18
CA TRP A 205 37.23 -22.02 -26.14
C TRP A 205 37.80 -20.83 -26.92
N SER A 206 37.55 -20.79 -28.24
CA SER A 206 37.80 -19.60 -29.06
C SER A 206 36.48 -19.01 -29.54
N ALA A 207 36.19 -17.77 -29.14
CA ALA A 207 35.02 -17.03 -29.63
C ALA A 207 35.10 -16.74 -31.15
N GLN A 208 36.31 -16.66 -31.72
CA GLN A 208 36.53 -16.44 -33.16
C GLN A 208 36.07 -17.63 -34.00
N SER A 209 36.50 -18.85 -33.66
CA SER A 209 36.14 -20.06 -34.42
C SER A 209 34.89 -20.77 -33.89
N LYS A 210 34.35 -20.33 -32.75
CA LYS A 210 33.27 -21.01 -31.99
C LYS A 210 33.55 -22.50 -31.77
N GLN A 211 34.79 -22.81 -31.41
CA GLN A 211 35.30 -24.18 -31.23
C GLN A 211 36.32 -24.23 -30.09
N TRP A 212 36.49 -25.43 -29.52
CA TRP A 212 37.59 -25.75 -28.62
C TRP A 212 38.90 -25.89 -29.40
N GLN A 213 39.99 -25.36 -28.85
CA GLN A 213 41.33 -25.44 -29.40
C GLN A 213 42.27 -26.02 -28.34
N ALA A 214 43.01 -27.06 -28.70
CA ALA A 214 44.01 -27.67 -27.81
C ALA A 214 45.09 -26.64 -27.41
N LEU A 215 45.62 -26.81 -26.20
CA LEU A 215 46.65 -25.95 -25.62
C LEU A 215 47.96 -26.71 -25.44
N ASP A 216 49.07 -26.01 -25.67
CA ASP A 216 50.41 -26.54 -25.41
C ASP A 216 50.65 -26.79 -23.91
N SER A 217 51.60 -27.69 -23.62
CA SER A 217 51.92 -28.17 -22.26
C SER A 217 52.24 -27.08 -21.24
N GLN A 218 52.71 -25.91 -21.69
CA GLN A 218 52.97 -24.73 -20.85
C GLN A 218 51.73 -24.24 -20.08
N TRP A 219 50.52 -24.52 -20.58
CA TRP A 219 49.26 -24.08 -19.96
C TRP A 219 48.70 -25.08 -18.94
N LEU A 220 49.23 -26.30 -18.86
CA LEU A 220 48.69 -27.35 -17.99
C LEU A 220 48.80 -27.00 -16.48
N SER A 221 49.95 -26.50 -16.02
CA SER A 221 50.11 -26.11 -14.60
C SER A 221 49.23 -24.91 -14.22
N PRO A 222 49.25 -23.78 -14.96
CA PRO A 222 48.37 -22.65 -14.64
C PRO A 222 46.87 -23.00 -14.60
N ILE A 223 46.41 -23.87 -15.52
CA ILE A 223 45.01 -24.30 -15.57
C ILE A 223 44.67 -25.23 -14.40
N ALA A 224 45.56 -26.17 -14.05
CA ALA A 224 45.38 -27.04 -12.89
C ALA A 224 45.36 -26.25 -11.57
N GLU A 225 46.20 -25.23 -11.43
CA GLU A 225 46.22 -24.33 -10.28
C GLU A 225 44.95 -23.48 -10.18
N ALA A 226 44.46 -22.97 -11.32
CA ALA A 226 43.22 -22.21 -11.39
C ALA A 226 41.97 -23.08 -11.10
N LEU A 227 41.95 -24.35 -11.52
CA LEU A 227 40.92 -25.32 -11.15
C LEU A 227 40.93 -25.69 -9.67
N GLU A 228 42.12 -25.78 -9.05
CA GLU A 228 42.25 -25.97 -7.59
C GLU A 228 41.77 -24.73 -6.81
N MET A 229 42.02 -23.52 -7.33
CA MET A 229 41.53 -22.26 -6.77
C MET A 229 40.00 -22.15 -6.91
N ALA A 230 39.44 -22.49 -8.07
CA ALA A 230 37.99 -22.54 -8.31
C ALA A 230 37.25 -23.60 -7.46
N ALA A 231 37.98 -24.58 -6.94
CA ALA A 231 37.47 -25.60 -6.03
C ALA A 231 37.79 -25.32 -4.55
N ASP A 232 38.17 -24.07 -4.20
CA ASP A 232 38.55 -23.61 -2.86
C ASP A 232 39.71 -24.40 -2.19
N LYS A 233 40.51 -25.15 -2.98
CA LYS A 233 41.67 -25.92 -2.50
C LYS A 233 42.95 -25.07 -2.40
N LYS A 234 42.95 -23.88 -3.01
CA LYS A 234 44.06 -22.92 -3.01
C LYS A 234 43.55 -21.50 -2.75
N VAL A 235 44.36 -20.71 -2.03
CA VAL A 235 44.10 -19.29 -1.77
C VAL A 235 44.13 -18.50 -3.10
N PRO A 236 43.23 -17.52 -3.32
CA PRO A 236 43.24 -16.67 -4.51
C PRO A 236 44.59 -15.97 -4.75
N GLN A 237 45.05 -16.04 -6.00
CA GLN A 237 46.33 -15.49 -6.48
C GLN A 237 46.16 -15.00 -7.92
N LEU A 238 47.17 -14.29 -8.45
CA LEU A 238 47.16 -13.84 -9.84
C LEU A 238 47.24 -15.05 -10.79
N LEU A 239 46.23 -15.21 -11.66
CA LEU A 239 46.17 -16.28 -12.65
C LEU A 239 46.68 -15.81 -14.00
N ASN A 240 47.55 -16.60 -14.63
CA ASN A 240 47.97 -16.41 -16.01
C ASN A 240 47.34 -17.50 -16.89
N VAL A 241 46.20 -17.17 -17.53
CA VAL A 241 45.38 -18.10 -18.33
C VAL A 241 45.15 -17.55 -19.74
N PRO A 242 45.02 -18.41 -20.76
CA PRO A 242 44.79 -17.94 -22.12
C PRO A 242 43.36 -17.43 -22.27
N LEU A 243 43.16 -16.34 -23.01
CA LEU A 243 41.84 -15.73 -23.20
C LEU A 243 41.00 -16.49 -24.24
N SER A 244 39.67 -16.41 -24.09
CA SER A 244 38.69 -16.94 -25.04
C SER A 244 38.05 -15.87 -25.93
N VAL A 245 38.39 -14.60 -25.70
CA VAL A 245 37.81 -13.42 -26.37
C VAL A 245 38.21 -13.30 -27.85
N SER A 246 37.46 -12.48 -28.60
CA SER A 246 37.79 -12.20 -30.00
C SER A 246 39.01 -11.28 -30.12
N ARG A 247 39.81 -11.44 -31.18
CA ARG A 247 41.12 -10.73 -31.33
C ARG A 247 41.00 -9.21 -31.45
N GLY A 248 39.80 -8.69 -31.73
CA GLY A 248 39.51 -7.26 -31.71
C GLY A 248 39.50 -6.64 -30.31
N GLN A 249 39.45 -7.46 -29.25
CA GLN A 249 39.50 -7.02 -27.85
C GLN A 249 40.90 -7.14 -27.22
N GLU A 250 41.83 -7.88 -27.84
CA GLU A 250 43.22 -8.03 -27.35
C GLU A 250 44.09 -6.78 -27.60
N ALA A 251 43.60 -5.77 -28.34
CA ALA A 251 44.37 -4.61 -28.79
C ALA A 251 44.03 -3.29 -28.06
N GLN A 252 43.22 -3.33 -26.97
CA GLN A 252 42.78 -2.14 -26.23
C GLN A 252 42.90 -2.26 -24.69
N SER A 253 43.65 -3.24 -24.19
CA SER A 253 43.97 -3.43 -22.77
C SER A 253 45.49 -3.39 -22.54
#